data_AF-A0A9X5S4F0-F1
#
_entry.id   AF-A0A9X5S4F0-F1
#
_cell.length_a   1.000
_cell.length_b   1.000
_cell.length_c   1.000
_cell.angle_alpha   90.00
_cell.angle_beta   90.00
_cell.angle_gamma   90.00
#
_symmetry.space_group_name_H-M   'P 1'
#
loop_
_entity.id
_entity.type
_entity.pdbx_description
1 polymer ?
#
loop_
_entity_poly.entity_id
_entity_poly.type
_entity_poly.pdbx_seq_one_letter_code
_entity_poly.pdbx_strand_id
1 'polypeptide(L)'
;MKFKYYIISLFFSLFCILLAGIFIAPYGLSFKGEEQSFNEATMLISSPNRGERKIKLETGLRSYWLSCYGLDDLCKMENINKRFPITNAKILLLNPNETNFLNGVLVSYYKNDIFIQTKK
;
A
#
# COMPACT_ATOMS: atom_id res chain seq x y z
N MET A 1 41.40 -15.86 29.01
CA MET A 1 41.15 -15.25 27.68
C MET A 1 39.76 -15.57 27.11
N LYS A 2 39.28 -16.82 27.12
CA LYS A 2 37.96 -17.21 26.54
C LYS A 2 36.75 -16.39 27.02
N PHE A 3 36.68 -16.04 28.31
CA PHE A 3 35.58 -15.23 28.87
C PHE A 3 35.49 -13.80 28.31
N LYS A 4 36.63 -13.19 27.95
CA LYS A 4 36.68 -11.80 27.46
C LYS A 4 36.05 -11.70 26.06
N TYR A 5 36.34 -12.66 25.19
CA TYR A 5 35.74 -12.75 23.85
C TYR A 5 34.26 -13.11 23.90
N TYR A 6 33.84 -13.95 24.85
CA TYR A 6 32.43 -14.29 25.05
C TYR A 6 31.60 -13.07 25.44
N ILE A 7 32.08 -12.25 26.38
CA ILE A 7 31.39 -11.02 26.80
C ILE A 7 31.28 -10.01 25.64
N ILE A 8 32.36 -9.85 24.87
CA ILE A 8 32.36 -8.97 23.69
C ILE A 8 31.38 -9.47 22.63
N SER A 9 31.38 -10.78 22.33
CA SER A 9 30.44 -11.38 21.38
C SER A 9 28.99 -11.23 21.83
N LEU A 10 28.71 -11.42 23.12
CA LEU A 10 27.37 -11.27 23.69
C LEU A 10 26.89 -9.82 23.56
N PHE A 11 27.75 -8.85 23.83
CA PHE A 11 27.45 -7.43 23.67
C PHE A 11 27.10 -7.08 22.22
N PHE A 12 27.89 -7.55 21.25
CA PHE A 12 27.58 -7.33 19.83
C PHE A 12 26.27 -8.01 19.41
N SER A 13 25.98 -9.23 19.88
CA SER A 13 24.71 -9.89 19.57
C SER A 13 23.49 -9.14 20.11
N LEU A 14 23.56 -8.65 21.35
CA LEU A 14 22.49 -7.86 21.97
C LEU A 14 22.30 -6.52 21.24
N PHE A 15 23.40 -5.88 20.84
CA PHE A 15 23.36 -4.65 20.07
C PHE A 15 22.71 -4.86 18.69
N CYS A 16 23.02 -5.95 18.00
CA CYS A 16 22.38 -6.31 16.74
C CYS A 16 20.88 -6.60 16.89
N ILE A 17 20.47 -7.29 17.96
CA ILE A 17 19.04 -7.54 18.24
C ILE A 17 18.30 -6.21 18.51
N LEU A 18 18.91 -5.30 19.26
CA LEU A 18 18.34 -3.99 19.56
C LEU A 18 18.20 -3.14 18.29
N LEU A 19 19.22 -3.12 17.43
CA LEU A 19 19.16 -2.47 16.12
C LEU A 19 18.07 -3.05 15.22
N ALA A 20 17.93 -4.39 15.18
CA ALA A 20 16.87 -5.06 14.44
C ALA A 20 15.49 -4.65 14.96
N GLY A 21 15.32 -4.54 16.29
CA GLY A 21 14.10 -4.04 16.91
C GLY A 21 13.74 -2.62 16.48
N ILE A 22 14.72 -1.70 16.46
CA ILE A 22 14.52 -0.32 16.00
C ILE A 22 14.15 -0.28 14.51
N PHE A 23 14.77 -1.14 13.69
CA PHE A 23 14.47 -1.23 12.27
C PHE A 23 13.07 -1.80 12.00
N ILE A 24 12.63 -2.80 12.78
CA ILE A 24 11.32 -3.46 12.61
C ILE A 24 10.20 -2.63 13.22
N ALA A 25 10.44 -1.86 14.28
CA ALA A 25 9.45 -1.04 14.97
C ALA A 25 8.60 -0.15 14.04
N PRO A 26 9.13 0.61 13.07
CA PRO A 26 8.30 1.39 12.14
C PRO A 26 7.44 0.48 11.25
N TYR A 27 7.93 -0.69 10.84
CA TYR A 27 7.14 -1.66 10.06
C TYR A 27 6.10 -2.41 10.91
N GLY A 28 6.28 -2.51 12.24
CA GLY A 28 5.30 -3.14 13.13
C GLY A 28 4.24 -2.17 13.67
N LEU A 29 4.61 -0.91 13.89
CA LEU A 29 3.77 0.08 14.57
C LEU A 29 3.14 1.11 13.62
N SER A 30 3.67 1.29 12.40
CA SER A 30 3.22 2.34 11.47
C SER A 30 2.28 1.88 10.36
N PHE A 31 1.83 0.61 10.34
CA PHE A 31 0.70 0.18 9.49
C PHE A 31 -0.67 0.57 10.08
N LYS A 32 -0.77 1.78 10.64
CA LYS A 32 -2.08 2.40 10.86
C LYS A 32 -2.48 3.11 9.58
N GLY A 33 -2.82 2.31 8.57
CA GLY A 33 -3.44 2.87 7.39
C GLY A 33 -4.77 3.52 7.78
N GLU A 34 -5.03 4.71 7.26
CA GLU A 34 -6.29 5.40 7.47
C GLU A 34 -7.26 5.01 6.36
N GLU A 35 -8.46 4.55 6.75
CA GLU A 35 -9.52 4.28 5.78
C GLU A 35 -10.17 5.59 5.34
N GLN A 36 -10.19 5.83 4.04
CA GLN A 36 -10.92 6.94 3.43
C GLN A 36 -11.99 6.40 2.48
N SER A 37 -13.16 7.04 2.51
CA SER A 37 -14.29 6.69 1.67
C SER A 37 -14.63 7.85 0.73
N PHE A 38 -14.87 7.52 -0.53
CA PHE A 38 -15.24 8.47 -1.56
C PHE A 38 -16.53 8.01 -2.24
N ASN A 39 -17.50 8.90 -2.35
CA ASN A 39 -18.79 8.57 -2.96
C ASN A 39 -18.65 8.31 -4.45
N GLU A 40 -17.80 9.08 -5.13
CA GLU A 40 -17.53 8.96 -6.56
C GLU A 40 -16.03 9.02 -6.81
N ALA A 41 -15.54 8.10 -7.63
CA ALA A 41 -14.15 8.08 -8.06
C ALA A 41 -14.02 7.50 -9.46
N THR A 42 -12.95 7.87 -10.16
CA THR A 42 -12.54 7.22 -11.40
C THR A 42 -11.24 6.47 -11.18
N MET A 43 -11.25 5.19 -11.48
CA MET A 43 -10.08 4.35 -11.41
C MET A 43 -9.39 4.25 -12.77
N LEU A 44 -8.06 4.38 -12.81
CA LEU A 44 -7.25 4.19 -14.00
C LEU A 44 -6.05 3.29 -13.70
N ILE A 45 -5.87 2.23 -14.48
CA ILE A 45 -4.71 1.34 -14.32
C ILE A 45 -3.55 1.89 -15.15
N SER A 46 -2.42 2.12 -14.49
CA SER A 46 -1.18 2.58 -15.11
C SER A 46 -0.10 1.51 -15.00
N SER A 47 0.68 1.35 -16.06
CA SER A 47 1.85 0.47 -16.10
C SER A 47 3.07 1.29 -16.47
N PRO A 48 3.82 1.85 -15.49
CA PRO A 48 5.06 2.53 -15.80
C PRO A 48 6.06 1.55 -16.44
N ASN A 49 6.85 2.02 -17.42
CA ASN A 49 7.72 1.19 -18.29
C ASN A 49 8.70 0.23 -17.56
N ARG A 50 8.93 0.39 -16.26
CA ARG A 50 9.84 -0.44 -15.44
C ARG A 50 9.34 -0.70 -14.01
N GLY A 51 8.04 -0.59 -13.75
CA GLY A 51 7.48 -0.73 -12.40
C GLY A 51 6.29 -1.66 -12.34
N GLU A 52 5.91 -2.05 -11.12
CA GLU A 52 4.65 -2.72 -10.87
C GLU A 52 3.48 -1.86 -11.38
N ARG A 53 2.42 -2.52 -11.83
CA ARG A 53 1.19 -1.86 -12.22
C ARG A 53 0.57 -1.19 -11.01
N LYS A 54 0.02 0.00 -11.22
CA LYS A 54 -0.56 0.83 -10.18
C LYS A 54 -1.94 1.27 -10.59
N ILE A 55 -2.77 1.55 -9.60
CA ILE A 55 -4.09 2.10 -9.78
C ILE A 55 -4.03 3.59 -9.44
N LYS A 56 -4.30 4.46 -10.40
CA LYS A 56 -4.58 5.87 -10.13
C LYS A 56 -6.07 6.00 -9.79
N LEU A 57 -6.38 6.45 -8.60
CA LEU A 57 -7.75 6.76 -8.17
C LEU A 57 -7.94 8.27 -8.17
N GLU A 58 -8.81 8.78 -9.04
CA GLU A 58 -9.14 10.20 -9.16
C GLU A 58 -10.49 10.47 -8.45
N THR A 59 -10.47 11.31 -7.42
CA THR A 59 -11.62 11.64 -6.56
C THR A 59 -11.80 13.17 -6.52
N GLY A 60 -12.65 13.71 -7.39
CA GLY A 60 -12.83 15.15 -7.52
C GLY A 60 -11.51 15.89 -7.82
N LEU A 61 -10.98 16.62 -6.83
CA LEU A 61 -9.74 17.41 -6.94
C LEU A 61 -8.46 16.66 -6.55
N ARG A 62 -8.57 15.44 -5.99
CA ARG A 62 -7.41 14.66 -5.51
C ARG A 62 -7.21 13.43 -6.38
N SER A 63 -5.95 13.00 -6.48
CA SER A 63 -5.61 11.72 -7.09
C SER A 63 -4.69 10.93 -6.17
N TYR A 64 -4.94 9.65 -6.02
CA TYR A 64 -4.16 8.75 -5.20
C TYR A 64 -3.55 7.65 -6.06
N TRP A 65 -2.32 7.25 -5.76
CA TRP A 65 -1.71 6.06 -6.37
C TRP A 65 -1.82 4.88 -5.41
N LEU A 66 -2.50 3.84 -5.84
CA LEU A 66 -2.78 2.64 -5.07
C LEU A 66 -2.11 1.43 -5.71
N SER A 67 -1.81 0.43 -4.87
CA SER A 67 -1.30 -0.87 -5.31
C SER A 67 -2.42 -1.72 -5.91
N CYS A 68 -2.02 -2.62 -6.80
CA CYS A 68 -2.87 -3.65 -7.39
C CYS A 68 -3.12 -4.85 -6.47
N TYR A 69 -2.59 -4.84 -5.25
CA TYR A 69 -2.75 -5.93 -4.28
C TYR A 69 -4.23 -6.35 -4.11
N GLY A 70 -4.52 -7.63 -4.35
CA GLY A 70 -5.87 -8.22 -4.27
C GLY A 70 -6.81 -7.87 -5.42
N LEU A 71 -6.34 -7.17 -6.45
CA LEU A 71 -7.07 -6.77 -7.65
C LEU A 71 -6.32 -7.18 -8.94
N ASP A 72 -5.65 -8.34 -8.91
CA ASP A 72 -4.82 -8.82 -10.02
C ASP A 72 -5.58 -8.94 -11.35
N ASP A 73 -6.84 -9.38 -11.29
CA ASP A 73 -7.72 -9.48 -12.46
C ASP A 73 -8.02 -8.11 -13.09
N LEU A 74 -8.16 -7.09 -12.24
CA LEU A 74 -8.38 -5.72 -12.70
C LEU A 74 -7.11 -5.13 -13.29
N CYS A 75 -5.95 -5.43 -12.68
CA CYS A 75 -4.64 -4.97 -13.12
C CYS A 75 -4.01 -5.81 -14.24
N LYS A 76 -4.80 -6.52 -15.04
CA LYS A 76 -4.33 -7.18 -16.27
C LYS A 76 -3.96 -6.16 -17.35
N MET A 77 -3.11 -6.58 -18.29
CA MET A 77 -2.66 -5.70 -19.38
C MET A 77 -3.80 -5.14 -20.22
N GLU A 78 -4.87 -5.92 -20.37
CA GLU A 78 -6.10 -5.57 -21.08
C GLU A 78 -6.78 -4.31 -20.55
N ASN A 79 -6.54 -3.97 -19.27
CA ASN A 79 -7.19 -2.88 -18.58
C ASN A 79 -6.28 -1.66 -18.36
N ILE A 80 -5.03 -1.72 -18.85
CA ILE A 80 -4.11 -0.59 -18.78
C ILE A 80 -4.69 0.58 -19.57
N ASN A 81 -4.56 1.78 -19.00
CA ASN A 81 -5.08 3.05 -19.50
C ASN A 81 -6.61 3.10 -19.66
N LYS A 82 -7.36 2.08 -19.24
CA LYS A 82 -8.81 2.13 -19.17
C LYS A 82 -9.24 2.88 -17.90
N ARG A 83 -10.31 3.67 -18.05
CA ARG A 83 -10.97 4.39 -16.96
C ARG A 83 -12.22 3.64 -16.55
N PHE A 84 -12.38 3.44 -15.25
CA PHE A 84 -13.54 2.79 -14.65
C PHE A 84 -14.17 3.76 -13.66
N PRO A 85 -15.35 4.32 -13.95
CA PRO A 85 -16.11 5.05 -12.94
C PRO A 85 -16.57 4.05 -11.88
N ILE A 86 -16.38 4.42 -10.61
CA ILE A 86 -16.76 3.61 -9.46
C ILE A 86 -17.41 4.49 -8.40
N THR A 87 -18.25 3.89 -7.57
CA THR A 87 -18.95 4.58 -6.48
C THR A 87 -18.63 3.92 -5.14
N ASN A 88 -18.81 4.68 -4.05
CA ASN A 88 -18.55 4.25 -2.67
C ASN A 88 -17.19 3.52 -2.53
N ALA A 89 -16.14 4.12 -3.09
CA ALA A 89 -14.79 3.59 -3.08
C ALA A 89 -14.18 3.78 -1.69
N LYS A 90 -13.73 2.69 -1.08
CA LYS A 90 -12.95 2.71 0.17
C LYS A 90 -11.51 2.34 -0.11
N ILE A 91 -10.60 3.17 0.36
CA ILE A 91 -9.16 2.94 0.27
C ILE A 91 -8.54 2.94 1.66
N LEU A 92 -7.46 2.19 1.81
CA LEU A 92 -6.60 2.25 2.98
C LEU A 92 -5.31 2.96 2.58
N LEU A 93 -5.12 4.18 3.11
CA LEU A 93 -3.94 4.98 2.83
C LEU A 93 -2.89 4.81 3.91
N LEU A 94 -1.63 4.65 3.53
CA LEU A 94 -0.50 4.60 4.46
C LEU A 94 -0.22 6.00 5.05
N ASN A 95 -0.29 7.04 4.22
CA ASN A 95 -0.09 8.42 4.64
C ASN A 95 -1.09 9.36 3.93
N PRO A 96 -2.13 9.88 4.61
CA PRO A 96 -3.24 10.60 3.96
C PRO A 96 -2.81 11.89 3.21
N ASN A 97 -1.64 12.44 3.53
CA ASN A 97 -1.14 13.69 2.96
C ASN A 97 -0.31 13.50 1.68
N GLU A 98 0.14 12.28 1.37
CA GLU A 98 1.02 12.01 0.24
C GLU A 98 0.26 11.41 -0.95
N THR A 99 -0.05 12.22 -1.96
CA THR A 99 -0.80 11.77 -3.15
C THR A 99 0.07 11.32 -4.32
N ASN A 100 1.37 11.66 -4.29
CA ASN A 100 2.26 11.54 -5.45
C ASN A 100 2.95 10.17 -5.58
N PHE A 101 2.95 9.35 -4.54
CA PHE A 101 3.59 8.05 -4.50
C PHE A 101 2.58 6.94 -4.22
N LEU A 102 3.01 5.68 -4.39
CA LEU A 102 2.21 4.51 -4.07
C LEU A 102 1.87 4.54 -2.57
N ASN A 103 0.63 4.91 -2.25
CA ASN A 103 0.26 5.35 -0.91
C ASN A 103 -0.92 4.58 -0.33
N GLY A 104 -1.36 3.50 -0.97
CA GLY A 104 -2.42 2.70 -0.37
C GLY A 104 -2.87 1.51 -1.20
N VAL A 105 -3.95 0.92 -0.72
CA VAL A 105 -4.67 -0.17 -1.39
C VAL A 105 -6.14 0.18 -1.51
N LEU A 106 -6.78 -0.27 -2.58
CA LEU A 106 -8.23 -0.21 -2.69
C LEU A 106 -8.84 -1.36 -1.89
N VAL A 107 -9.79 -1.07 -1.00
CA VAL A 107 -10.40 -2.05 -0.09
C VAL A 107 -11.73 -2.56 -0.65
N SER A 108 -12.57 -1.65 -1.12
CA SER A 108 -13.86 -2.00 -1.72
C SER A 108 -14.37 -0.87 -2.62
N TYR A 109 -15.21 -1.21 -3.58
CA TYR A 109 -15.89 -0.23 -4.42
C TYR A 109 -17.13 -0.85 -5.07
N TYR A 110 -18.00 0.00 -5.61
CA TYR A 110 -19.09 -0.41 -6.47
C TYR A 110 -18.77 -0.09 -7.92
N LYS A 111 -19.10 -1.02 -8.81
CA LYS A 111 -19.03 -0.83 -10.26
C LYS A 111 -20.35 -1.29 -10.86
N ASN A 112 -21.10 -0.36 -11.46
CA ASN A 112 -22.44 -0.63 -11.99
C ASN A 112 -23.33 -1.39 -10.98
N ASP A 113 -23.42 -0.87 -9.76
CA ASP A 113 -24.16 -1.44 -8.61
C ASP A 113 -23.68 -2.81 -8.10
N ILE A 114 -22.61 -3.37 -8.67
CA ILE A 114 -21.96 -4.58 -8.18
C ILE A 114 -20.92 -4.20 -7.13
N PHE A 115 -21.09 -4.70 -5.91
CA PHE A 115 -20.10 -4.55 -4.84
C PHE A 115 -18.90 -5.45 -5.08
N ILE A 116 -17.71 -4.87 -5.05
CA ILE A 116 -16.44 -5.56 -5.20
C ILE A 116 -15.60 -5.27 -3.96
N GLN A 117 -15.19 -6.33 -3.27
CA GLN A 117 -14.30 -6.26 -2.12
C GLN A 117 -12.97 -6.93 -2.47
N THR A 118 -11.88 -6.23 -2.20
CA THR A 118 -10.53 -6.74 -2.39
C THR A 118 -10.27 -7.83 -1.35
N LYS A 119 -9.81 -9.00 -1.79
CA LYS A 119 -9.43 -10.09 -0.86
C LYS A 119 -8.19 -9.63 -0.08
N LYS A 120 -8.28 -9.69 1.26
CA LYS A 120 -7.15 -9.44 2.17
C LYS A 120 -6.11 -10.55 2.06
#